data_AF-A0A4P9J4U5-F1
#
_entry.id   AF-A0A4P9J4U5-F1
#
_cell.length_a   1.000
_cell.length_b   1.000
_cell.length_c   1.000
_cell.angle_alpha   90.00
_cell.angle_beta   90.00
_cell.angle_gamma   90.00
#
_symmetry.space_group_name_H-M   'P 1'
#
loop_
_entity.id
_entity.type
_entity.pdbx_description
1 polymer ?
#
loop_
_entity_poly.entity_id
_entity_poly.type
_entity_poly.pdbx_seq_one_letter_code
_entity_poly.pdbx_strand_id
1 'polypeptide(L)'
;MDIDELTELVKGKALFEGAYKNTFEDVEEVREILKASYKHNEFPYYSEFEHSWNMLRENSSHNIIEREQVESNPLNSFLYLIESGLYPPPELLIVVASCFRAHMISGGKTNLSEDFFGKDKQFDHCINVSKITKYMDFELKWVVDKKESLQAVAERYLLEYSEKDNNSFGENTDVESFLRGYRRWKEDLKKQKY
;
A
#
# COMPACT_ATOMS: atom_id res chain seq x y z
N MET A 1 -11.30 2.20 22.89
CA MET A 1 -9.89 2.02 23.23
C MET A 1 -9.23 3.37 23.09
N ASP A 2 -8.92 3.99 24.22
CA ASP A 2 -8.27 5.30 24.29
C ASP A 2 -6.80 5.20 23.87
N ILE A 3 -6.16 6.30 23.46
CA ILE A 3 -4.74 6.37 23.12
C ILE A 3 -3.88 5.84 24.29
N ASP A 4 -4.28 6.10 25.53
CA ASP A 4 -3.56 5.60 26.71
C ASP A 4 -3.71 4.08 26.87
N GLU A 5 -4.89 3.51 26.60
CA GLU A 5 -5.09 2.05 26.56
C GLU A 5 -4.32 1.42 25.41
N LEU A 6 -4.30 2.06 24.24
CA LEU A 6 -3.56 1.61 23.07
C LEU A 6 -2.05 1.66 23.35
N THR A 7 -1.58 2.69 24.05
CA THR A 7 -0.19 2.86 24.47
C THR A 7 0.23 1.80 25.48
N GLU A 8 -0.60 1.48 26.47
CA GLU A 8 -0.33 0.40 27.45
C GLU A 8 -0.42 -1.00 26.82
N LEU A 9 -1.38 -1.23 25.92
CA LEU A 9 -1.51 -2.49 25.17
C LEU A 9 -0.29 -2.74 24.28
N VAL A 10 0.21 -1.67 23.64
CA VAL A 10 1.38 -1.70 22.77
C VAL A 10 2.67 -1.86 23.60
N LYS A 11 2.83 -1.15 24.72
CA LYS A 11 3.96 -1.35 25.65
C LYS A 11 4.05 -2.76 26.25
N GLY A 12 2.91 -3.40 26.51
CA GLY A 12 2.86 -4.68 27.23
C GLY A 12 3.04 -5.94 26.38
N LYS A 13 2.89 -5.86 25.05
CA LYS A 13 2.94 -7.04 24.16
C LYS A 13 3.60 -6.69 22.82
N ALA A 14 4.87 -7.05 22.70
CA ALA A 14 5.65 -7.07 21.47
C ALA A 14 5.87 -5.70 20.79
N LEU A 15 6.31 -4.69 21.55
CA LEU A 15 7.05 -3.58 20.98
C LEU A 15 8.51 -3.99 20.81
N PHE A 16 8.90 -4.19 19.58
CA PHE A 16 10.28 -4.02 19.19
C PHE A 16 10.73 -2.61 19.53
N GLU A 17 11.77 -2.47 20.36
CA GLU A 17 12.51 -1.20 20.44
C GLU A 17 13.15 -0.84 19.08
N GLY A 18 13.33 -1.82 18.18
CA GLY A 18 13.90 -1.67 16.84
C GLY A 18 12.92 -1.33 15.70
N ALA A 19 11.62 -1.66 15.80
CA ALA A 19 10.69 -1.62 14.66
C ALA A 19 10.11 -0.22 14.39
N TYR A 20 10.95 0.81 14.37
CA TYR A 20 10.52 2.17 14.08
C TYR A 20 11.11 2.73 12.81
N LYS A 21 11.87 1.94 12.04
CA LYS A 21 12.46 2.43 10.79
C LYS A 21 11.94 1.62 9.62
N ASN A 22 11.71 2.32 8.52
CA ASN A 22 11.30 1.73 7.28
C ASN A 22 12.55 1.30 6.49
N THR A 23 13.33 0.35 7.03
CA THR A 23 14.58 -0.14 6.42
C THR A 23 14.57 -1.65 6.19
N PHE A 24 15.52 -2.13 5.39
CA PHE A 24 15.66 -3.56 5.09
C PHE A 24 16.11 -4.37 6.30
N GLU A 25 16.96 -3.79 7.13
CA GLU A 25 17.44 -4.43 8.36
C GLU A 25 16.26 -4.78 9.28
N ASP A 26 15.29 -3.87 9.40
CA ASP A 26 14.07 -4.09 10.19
C ASP A 26 13.19 -5.19 9.55
N VAL A 27 13.12 -5.26 8.22
CA VAL A 27 12.41 -6.33 7.50
C VAL A 27 13.06 -7.69 7.75
N GLU A 28 14.39 -7.78 7.70
CA GLU A 28 15.13 -9.01 8.00
C GLU A 28 15.00 -9.42 9.48
N GLU A 29 15.06 -8.46 10.41
CA GLU A 29 14.87 -8.74 11.83
C GLU A 29 13.47 -9.33 12.09
N VAL A 30 12.43 -8.70 11.56
CA VAL A 30 11.06 -9.20 11.70
C VAL A 30 10.91 -10.58 11.06
N ARG A 31 11.51 -10.81 9.89
CA ARG A 31 11.51 -12.12 9.22
C ARG A 31 12.10 -13.20 10.11
N GLU A 32 13.27 -12.98 10.69
CA GLU A 32 13.91 -13.97 11.55
C GLU A 32 13.08 -14.26 12.80
N ILE A 33 12.34 -13.27 13.30
CA ILE A 33 11.48 -13.45 14.46
C ILE A 33 10.20 -14.19 14.12
N LEU A 34 9.61 -13.95 12.95
CA LEU A 34 8.50 -14.76 12.45
C LEU A 34 8.90 -16.23 12.33
N LYS A 35 10.06 -16.51 11.71
CA LYS A 35 10.61 -17.88 11.59
C LYS A 35 10.89 -18.52 12.95
N ALA A 36 11.52 -17.79 13.87
CA ALA A 36 11.83 -18.29 15.20
C ALA A 36 10.56 -18.56 16.01
N SER A 37 9.59 -17.64 15.96
CA SER A 37 8.27 -17.78 16.60
C SER A 37 7.58 -19.05 16.12
N TYR A 38 7.49 -19.25 14.80
CA TYR A 38 6.91 -20.44 14.21
C TYR A 38 7.64 -21.73 14.60
N LYS A 39 8.97 -21.73 14.54
CA LYS A 39 9.79 -22.91 14.89
C LYS A 39 9.64 -23.32 16.36
N HIS A 40 9.53 -22.34 17.25
CA HIS A 40 9.48 -22.58 18.69
C HIS A 40 8.05 -22.56 19.26
N ASN A 41 7.04 -22.32 18.41
CA ASN A 41 5.64 -22.11 18.80
C ASN A 41 5.50 -21.02 19.87
N GLU A 42 6.32 -19.98 19.75
CA GLU A 42 6.32 -18.80 20.59
C GLU A 42 5.56 -17.67 19.88
N PHE A 43 5.00 -16.73 20.64
CA PHE A 43 4.23 -15.60 20.09
C PHE A 43 3.18 -16.02 19.04
N PRO A 44 2.02 -16.55 19.46
CA PRO A 44 1.03 -17.16 18.57
C PRO A 44 0.70 -16.33 17.34
N TYR A 45 0.57 -15.00 17.49
CA TYR A 45 0.29 -14.10 16.38
C TYR A 45 1.37 -14.10 15.27
N TYR A 46 2.65 -14.17 15.64
CA TYR A 46 3.77 -14.24 14.69
C TYR A 46 3.89 -15.63 14.06
N SER A 47 3.63 -16.67 14.86
CA SER A 47 3.53 -18.04 14.35
C SER A 47 2.43 -18.17 13.29
N GLU A 48 1.26 -17.56 13.50
CA GLU A 48 0.15 -17.58 12.54
C GLU A 48 0.47 -16.85 11.23
N PHE A 49 1.22 -15.74 11.29
CA PHE A 49 1.65 -15.05 10.07
C PHE A 49 2.60 -15.90 9.23
N GLU A 50 3.60 -16.51 9.86
CA GLU A 50 4.55 -17.38 9.17
C GLU A 50 3.85 -18.63 8.62
N HIS A 51 2.92 -19.22 9.40
CA HIS A 51 2.07 -20.32 8.96
C HIS A 51 1.26 -19.95 7.71
N SER A 52 0.54 -18.83 7.76
CA SER A 52 -0.28 -18.34 6.64
C SER A 52 0.55 -18.08 5.39
N TRP A 53 1.75 -17.51 5.55
CA TRP A 53 2.67 -17.31 4.43
C TRP A 53 3.13 -18.63 3.79
N ASN A 54 3.48 -19.63 4.62
CA ASN A 54 3.87 -20.95 4.12
C ASN A 54 2.72 -21.61 3.34
N MET A 55 1.48 -21.51 3.86
CA MET A 55 0.29 -22.00 3.17
C MET A 55 0.08 -21.32 1.82
N LEU A 56 0.28 -20.00 1.73
CA LEU A 56 0.20 -19.28 0.46
C LEU A 56 1.26 -19.79 -0.52
N ARG A 57 2.50 -19.96 -0.07
CA ARG A 57 3.62 -20.44 -0.90
C ARG A 57 3.45 -21.85 -1.41
N GLU A 58 2.88 -22.74 -0.60
CA GLU A 58 2.66 -24.13 -1.00
C GLU A 58 1.48 -24.27 -1.98
N ASN A 59 0.47 -23.40 -1.86
CA ASN A 59 -0.75 -23.49 -2.67
C ASN A 59 -0.80 -22.51 -3.86
N SER A 60 0.19 -21.62 -4.00
CA SER A 60 0.24 -20.66 -5.10
C SER A 60 0.72 -21.32 -6.40
N SER A 61 -0.13 -21.32 -7.43
CA SER A 61 0.24 -21.62 -8.81
C SER A 61 0.90 -20.43 -9.53
N HIS A 62 0.97 -19.28 -8.86
CA HIS A 62 1.53 -18.01 -9.36
C HIS A 62 2.79 -17.63 -8.59
N ASN A 63 3.68 -16.88 -9.23
CA ASN A 63 4.95 -16.38 -8.71
C ASN A 63 4.77 -15.60 -7.40
N ILE A 64 4.86 -16.27 -6.25
CA ILE A 64 5.16 -15.55 -5.02
C ILE A 64 6.56 -14.98 -5.18
N ILE A 65 6.68 -13.68 -4.97
CA ILE A 65 7.97 -13.02 -4.93
C ILE A 65 8.76 -13.63 -3.77
N GLU A 66 9.95 -14.14 -4.10
CA GLU A 66 10.93 -14.57 -3.10
C GLU A 66 11.17 -13.42 -2.12
N ARG A 67 11.23 -13.74 -0.83
CA ARG A 67 11.30 -12.74 0.25
C ARG A 67 12.52 -11.83 0.09
N GLU A 68 13.52 -12.27 -0.67
CA GLU A 68 14.78 -11.60 -0.95
C GLU A 68 14.72 -10.50 -2.04
N GLN A 69 13.63 -10.34 -2.81
CA GLN A 69 13.58 -9.42 -3.97
C GLN A 69 13.19 -7.96 -3.64
N VAL A 70 13.43 -7.51 -2.41
CA VAL A 70 13.02 -6.18 -1.94
C VAL A 70 14.18 -5.20 -2.23
N GLU A 71 14.10 -4.37 -3.27
CA GLU A 71 15.28 -3.61 -3.78
C GLU A 71 15.32 -2.10 -3.44
N SER A 72 14.22 -1.47 -3.03
CA SER A 72 14.19 -0.01 -2.81
C SER A 72 14.03 0.45 -1.35
N ASN A 73 12.79 0.54 -0.89
CA ASN A 73 12.38 0.85 0.48
C ASN A 73 11.21 -0.10 0.80
N PRO A 74 11.02 -0.56 2.05
CA PRO A 74 9.96 -1.52 2.36
C PRO A 74 8.55 -1.04 1.98
N LEU A 75 8.25 0.27 2.09
CA LEU A 75 6.99 0.85 1.62
C LEU A 75 6.85 0.76 0.09
N ASN A 76 7.89 1.13 -0.66
CA ASN A 76 7.82 1.04 -2.13
C ASN A 76 7.66 -0.41 -2.60
N SER A 77 8.31 -1.33 -1.91
CA SER A 77 8.21 -2.76 -2.22
C SER A 77 6.85 -3.32 -1.84
N PHE A 78 6.29 -2.89 -0.70
CA PHE A 78 4.91 -3.16 -0.31
C PHE A 78 3.92 -2.64 -1.37
N LEU A 79 4.06 -1.39 -1.82
CA LEU A 79 3.19 -0.80 -2.85
C LEU A 79 3.31 -1.56 -4.17
N TYR A 80 4.54 -1.84 -4.63
CA TYR A 80 4.79 -2.63 -5.83
C TYR A 80 4.11 -4.00 -5.80
N LEU A 81 4.18 -4.70 -4.67
CA LEU A 81 3.55 -6.01 -4.48
C LEU A 81 2.03 -5.90 -4.62
N ILE A 82 1.42 -4.95 -3.91
CA ILE A 82 -0.04 -4.72 -3.95
C ILE A 82 -0.50 -4.32 -5.37
N GLU A 83 0.21 -3.39 -6.02
CA GLU A 83 -0.10 -2.92 -7.37
C GLU A 83 0.07 -4.02 -8.43
N SER A 84 0.98 -4.97 -8.18
CA SER A 84 1.17 -6.16 -9.02
C SER A 84 0.15 -7.27 -8.75
N GLY A 85 -0.77 -7.07 -7.79
CA GLY A 85 -1.74 -8.09 -7.38
C GLY A 85 -1.13 -9.25 -6.59
N LEU A 86 0.06 -9.07 -6.04
CA LEU A 86 0.81 -10.05 -5.26
C LEU A 86 0.62 -9.82 -3.76
N TYR A 87 0.55 -10.90 -3.00
CA TYR A 87 0.44 -10.81 -1.56
C TYR A 87 1.81 -10.47 -0.93
N PRO A 88 1.93 -9.39 -0.14
CA PRO A 88 3.21 -9.05 0.47
C PRO A 88 3.64 -10.04 1.57
N PRO A 89 4.95 -10.30 1.72
CA PRO A 89 5.50 -11.02 2.87
C PRO A 89 5.07 -10.40 4.21
N PRO A 90 4.81 -11.22 5.24
CA PRO A 90 4.32 -10.75 6.53
C PRO A 90 5.27 -9.73 7.20
N GLU A 91 6.59 -9.86 7.02
CA GLU A 91 7.56 -8.91 7.56
C GLU A 91 7.39 -7.50 6.98
N LEU A 92 7.07 -7.36 5.68
CA LEU A 92 6.79 -6.05 5.07
C LEU A 92 5.51 -5.44 5.64
N LEU A 93 4.47 -6.25 5.84
CA LEU A 93 3.22 -5.80 6.45
C LEU A 93 3.45 -5.26 7.87
N ILE A 94 4.27 -5.96 8.65
CA ILE A 94 4.59 -5.58 10.04
C ILE A 94 5.42 -4.28 10.09
N VAL A 95 6.42 -4.13 9.23
CA VAL A 95 7.25 -2.91 9.15
C VAL A 95 6.43 -1.71 8.69
N VAL A 96 5.60 -1.85 7.65
CA VAL A 96 4.71 -0.75 7.22
C VAL A 96 3.70 -0.39 8.32
N ALA A 97 3.14 -1.40 9.01
CA ALA A 97 2.24 -1.16 10.14
C ALA A 97 2.94 -0.48 11.32
N SER A 98 4.23 -0.75 11.54
CA SER A 98 4.99 -0.15 12.63
C SER A 98 5.25 1.34 12.38
N CYS A 99 5.45 1.78 11.13
CA CYS A 99 5.46 3.20 10.77
C CYS A 99 4.17 3.92 11.17
N PHE A 100 2.99 3.34 10.87
CA PHE A 100 1.72 3.93 11.30
C PHE A 100 1.60 3.99 12.83
N ARG A 101 2.04 2.95 13.54
CA ARG A 101 2.05 2.94 15.02
C ARG A 101 2.98 4.01 15.58
N ALA A 102 4.18 4.16 15.01
CA ALA A 102 5.14 5.18 15.39
C ALA A 102 4.52 6.58 15.30
N HIS A 103 3.83 6.86 14.19
CA HIS A 103 3.12 8.11 13.97
C HIS A 103 2.01 8.36 15.02
N MET A 104 1.19 7.34 15.29
CA MET A 104 0.12 7.44 16.29
C MET A 104 0.67 7.68 17.69
N ILE A 105 1.74 6.98 18.08
CA ILE A 105 2.42 7.14 19.38
C ILE A 105 3.11 8.50 19.49
N SER A 106 3.65 9.03 18.38
CA SER A 106 4.29 10.35 18.39
C SER A 106 3.30 11.49 18.63
N GLY A 107 1.99 11.24 18.50
CA GLY A 107 0.94 12.25 18.68
C GLY A 107 1.05 13.37 17.65
N GLY A 108 1.54 13.07 16.44
CA GLY A 108 1.76 14.04 15.37
C GLY A 108 3.01 14.92 15.54
N LYS A 109 3.94 14.55 16.44
CA LYS A 109 5.24 15.23 16.58
C LYS A 109 6.16 15.03 15.37
N THR A 110 5.98 13.90 14.68
CA THR A 110 6.55 13.62 13.36
C THR A 110 5.43 13.67 12.33
N ASN A 111 5.74 14.09 11.11
CA ASN A 111 4.78 13.94 10.02
C ASN A 111 4.89 12.52 9.43
N LEU A 112 3.79 12.00 8.91
CA LEU A 112 3.72 10.61 8.43
C LEU A 112 4.76 10.30 7.33
N SER A 113 5.11 11.30 6.52
CA SER A 113 6.13 11.14 5.48
C SER A 113 7.53 10.96 6.10
N GLU A 114 7.85 11.66 7.19
CA GLU A 114 9.09 11.43 7.95
C GLU A 114 9.15 10.02 8.53
N ASP A 115 8.02 9.50 9.01
CA ASP A 115 7.94 8.14 9.58
C ASP A 115 8.14 7.05 8.50
N PHE A 116 7.72 7.30 7.26
CA PHE A 116 7.90 6.37 6.14
C PHE A 116 9.22 6.53 5.40
N PHE A 117 9.71 7.74 5.17
CA PHE A 117 10.83 8.00 4.26
C PHE A 117 12.07 8.54 4.97
N GLY A 118 11.94 8.97 6.23
CA GLY A 118 12.93 9.77 6.91
C GLY A 118 12.82 11.26 6.55
N LYS A 119 13.41 12.12 7.39
CA LYS A 119 13.28 13.58 7.29
C LYS A 119 13.75 14.18 5.97
N ASP A 120 14.76 13.59 5.34
CA ASP A 120 15.42 14.16 4.17
C ASP A 120 14.84 13.68 2.83
N LYS A 121 13.85 12.77 2.83
CA LYS A 121 13.31 12.12 1.61
C LYS A 121 11.81 12.35 1.37
N GLN A 122 11.22 13.29 2.10
CA GLN A 122 9.77 13.57 2.06
C GLN A 122 9.24 13.90 0.64
N PHE A 123 10.07 14.49 -0.22
CA PHE A 123 9.66 14.97 -1.54
C PHE A 123 10.09 14.10 -2.72
N ASP A 124 11.01 13.14 -2.49
CA ASP A 124 11.56 12.29 -3.55
C ASP A 124 10.54 11.26 -4.08
N HIS A 125 9.46 11.02 -3.32
CA HIS A 125 8.39 10.08 -3.64
C HIS A 125 7.05 10.77 -3.94
N CYS A 126 7.06 12.09 -4.19
CA CYS A 126 5.85 12.84 -4.56
C CYS A 126 5.36 12.45 -5.95
N ILE A 127 4.46 11.46 -6.01
CA ILE A 127 3.74 11.09 -7.22
C ILE A 127 2.61 12.10 -7.44
N ASN A 128 2.29 12.41 -8.71
CA ASN A 128 1.08 13.17 -9.04
C ASN A 128 -0.16 12.28 -8.81
N VAL A 129 -0.59 12.23 -7.55
CA VAL A 129 -1.68 11.38 -7.06
C VAL A 129 -2.97 11.64 -7.84
N SER A 130 -3.29 12.88 -8.17
CA SER A 130 -4.54 13.23 -8.87
C SER A 130 -4.61 12.63 -10.28
N LYS A 131 -3.48 12.48 -10.97
CA LYS A 131 -3.43 11.84 -12.29
C LYS A 131 -3.58 10.32 -12.24
N ILE A 132 -3.07 9.67 -11.19
CA ILE A 132 -3.17 8.21 -11.02
C ILE A 132 -4.54 7.81 -10.47
N THR A 133 -4.98 8.49 -9.41
CA THR A 133 -6.23 8.17 -8.72
C THR A 133 -7.46 8.37 -9.58
N LYS A 134 -7.48 9.35 -10.48
CA LYS A 134 -8.66 9.59 -11.33
C LYS A 134 -9.00 8.43 -12.27
N TYR A 135 -8.01 7.78 -12.86
CA TYR A 135 -8.25 6.69 -13.79
C TYR A 135 -8.52 5.40 -13.03
N MET A 136 -7.93 5.26 -11.84
CA MET A 136 -8.24 4.17 -10.91
C MET A 136 -9.68 4.26 -10.37
N ASP A 137 -10.14 5.43 -9.95
CA ASP A 137 -11.53 5.65 -9.49
C ASP A 137 -12.54 5.37 -10.62
N PHE A 138 -12.23 5.85 -11.83
CA PHE A 138 -13.02 5.52 -13.02
C PHE A 138 -13.04 4.01 -13.33
N GLU A 139 -11.89 3.33 -13.28
CA GLU A 139 -11.81 1.87 -13.49
C GLU A 139 -12.69 1.11 -12.48
N LEU A 140 -12.65 1.48 -11.20
CA LEU A 140 -13.44 0.82 -10.16
C LEU A 140 -14.94 0.96 -10.45
N LYS A 141 -15.39 2.17 -10.79
CA LYS A 141 -16.79 2.42 -11.18
C LYS A 141 -17.17 1.64 -12.44
N TRP A 142 -16.30 1.58 -13.44
CA TRP A 142 -16.50 0.79 -14.65
C TRP A 142 -16.60 -0.72 -14.38
N VAL A 143 -15.71 -1.27 -13.55
CA VAL A 143 -15.70 -2.70 -13.23
C VAL A 143 -16.95 -3.12 -12.45
N VAL A 144 -17.42 -2.27 -11.53
CA VAL A 144 -18.63 -2.53 -10.74
C VAL A 144 -19.90 -2.45 -11.60
N ASP A 145 -19.97 -1.48 -12.52
CA ASP A 145 -21.16 -1.21 -13.33
C ASP A 145 -20.98 -1.64 -14.80
N LYS A 146 -20.44 -2.85 -15.03
CA LYS A 146 -20.26 -3.48 -16.37
C LYS A 146 -21.57 -3.75 -17.14
N LYS A 147 -22.66 -3.09 -16.78
CA LYS A 147 -23.98 -3.20 -17.42
C LYS A 147 -24.13 -2.21 -18.58
N GLU A 148 -23.34 -1.14 -18.59
CA GLU A 148 -23.40 -0.09 -19.61
C GLU A 148 -22.17 -0.09 -20.52
N SER A 149 -22.17 0.78 -21.54
CA SER A 149 -20.98 0.99 -22.37
C SER A 149 -19.94 1.81 -21.60
N LEU A 150 -18.66 1.60 -21.90
CA LEU A 150 -17.55 2.36 -21.30
C LEU A 150 -17.73 3.88 -21.47
N GLN A 151 -18.35 4.30 -22.57
CA GLN A 151 -18.64 5.69 -22.87
C GLN A 151 -19.72 6.27 -21.94
N ALA A 152 -20.82 5.54 -21.74
CA ALA A 152 -21.90 5.99 -20.86
C ALA A 152 -21.43 6.15 -19.41
N VAL A 153 -20.56 5.24 -18.94
CA VAL A 153 -19.96 5.36 -17.61
C VAL A 153 -18.98 6.53 -17.52
N ALA A 154 -18.22 6.82 -18.59
CA ALA A 154 -17.32 7.98 -18.62
C ALA A 154 -18.07 9.31 -18.63
N GLU A 155 -19.18 9.41 -19.36
CA GLU A 155 -20.06 10.58 -19.36
C GLU A 155 -20.60 10.86 -17.96
N ARG A 156 -21.15 9.84 -17.31
CA ARG A 156 -21.66 9.96 -15.93
C ARG A 156 -20.56 10.33 -14.94
N TYR A 157 -19.39 9.70 -15.06
CA TYR A 157 -18.24 9.96 -14.21
C TYR A 157 -17.80 11.43 -14.29
N LEU A 158 -17.66 11.96 -15.51
CA LEU A 158 -17.26 13.35 -15.74
C LEU A 158 -18.33 14.34 -15.24
N LEU A 159 -19.62 14.00 -15.40
CA LEU A 159 -20.73 14.78 -14.86
C LEU A 159 -20.67 14.86 -13.32
N GLU A 160 -20.59 13.71 -12.64
CA GLU A 160 -20.47 13.64 -11.17
C GLU A 160 -19.27 14.43 -10.64
N TYR A 161 -18.15 14.43 -11.37
CA TYR A 161 -16.94 15.14 -10.99
C TYR A 161 -17.07 16.66 -11.19
N SER A 162 -17.72 17.08 -12.28
CA SER A 162 -17.98 18.50 -12.57
C SER A 162 -18.92 19.16 -11.55
N GLU A 163 -19.85 18.38 -10.98
CA GLU A 163 -20.79 18.87 -9.96
C GLU A 163 -20.17 18.99 -8.56
N LYS A 164 -19.11 18.21 -8.27
CA LYS A 164 -18.48 18.14 -6.95
C LYS A 164 -17.27 19.05 -6.78
N ASP A 165 -16.61 19.46 -7.87
CA ASP A 165 -15.26 20.05 -7.80
C ASP A 165 -15.19 21.34 -8.62
N ASN A 166 -15.16 22.50 -7.94
CA ASN A 166 -15.19 23.83 -8.58
C ASN A 166 -13.89 24.21 -9.34
N ASN A 167 -12.83 23.39 -9.39
CA ASN A 167 -11.63 23.74 -10.17
C ASN A 167 -10.49 22.68 -10.36
N SER A 168 -10.66 21.39 -10.07
CA SER A 168 -9.48 20.47 -10.09
C SER A 168 -9.15 19.85 -11.46
N PHE A 169 -10.08 19.81 -12.41
CA PHE A 169 -9.81 19.28 -13.74
C PHE A 169 -9.74 20.44 -14.72
N GLY A 170 -8.52 20.78 -15.13
CA GLY A 170 -8.30 21.75 -16.19
C GLY A 170 -9.23 21.47 -17.38
N GLU A 171 -10.05 22.48 -17.67
CA GLU A 171 -10.85 22.75 -18.87
C GLU A 171 -11.44 21.54 -19.63
N ASN A 172 -12.78 21.52 -19.73
CA ASN A 172 -13.54 20.92 -20.83
C ASN A 172 -12.96 19.59 -21.34
N THR A 173 -12.82 18.61 -20.44
CA THR A 173 -12.36 17.29 -20.85
C THR A 173 -13.49 16.59 -21.59
N ASP A 174 -13.49 16.72 -22.92
CA ASP A 174 -14.29 15.89 -23.83
C ASP A 174 -14.12 14.40 -23.48
N VAL A 175 -15.24 13.65 -23.55
CA VAL A 175 -15.31 12.24 -23.13
C VAL A 175 -14.27 11.39 -23.85
N GLU A 176 -14.04 11.63 -25.15
CA GLU A 176 -13.02 10.88 -25.89
C GLU A 176 -11.59 11.27 -25.49
N SER A 177 -11.35 12.54 -25.15
CA SER A 177 -10.07 12.97 -24.60
C SER A 177 -9.78 12.30 -23.25
N PHE A 178 -10.80 12.16 -22.39
CA PHE A 178 -10.71 11.40 -21.14
C PHE A 178 -10.41 9.92 -21.40
N LEU A 179 -11.21 9.27 -22.25
CA LEU A 179 -11.07 7.85 -22.59
C LEU A 179 -9.72 7.55 -23.24
N ARG A 180 -9.20 8.45 -24.08
CA ARG A 180 -7.84 8.33 -24.64
C ARG A 180 -6.77 8.35 -23.55
N GLY A 181 -6.91 9.24 -22.56
CA GLY A 181 -6.02 9.30 -21.40
C GLY A 181 -6.08 8.03 -20.56
N TYR A 182 -7.29 7.53 -20.30
CA TYR A 182 -7.53 6.28 -19.58
C TYR A 182 -6.94 5.07 -20.31
N ARG A 183 -7.11 4.96 -21.63
CA ARG A 183 -6.49 3.90 -22.45
C ARG A 183 -4.96 3.94 -22.35
N ARG A 184 -4.34 5.13 -22.40
CA ARG A 184 -2.89 5.27 -22.22
C ARG A 184 -2.44 4.85 -20.82
N TRP A 185 -3.16 5.25 -19.78
CA TRP A 185 -2.87 4.84 -18.41
C TRP A 185 -2.91 3.31 -18.25
N LYS A 186 -3.91 2.63 -18.84
CA LYS A 186 -3.95 1.15 -18.85
C LYS A 186 -2.75 0.51 -19.56
N GLU A 187 -2.29 1.11 -20.65
CA GLU A 187 -1.10 0.63 -21.36
C GLU A 187 0.19 0.87 -20.57
N ASP A 188 0.29 1.98 -19.84
CA ASP A 188 1.43 2.26 -18.98
C ASP A 188 1.47 1.31 -17.77
N LEU A 189 0.31 0.96 -17.19
CA LEU A 189 0.21 -0.08 -16.15
C LEU A 189 0.71 -1.44 -16.64
N LYS A 190 0.29 -1.88 -17.83
CA LYS A 190 0.78 -3.14 -18.44
C LYS A 190 2.28 -3.13 -18.68
N LYS A 191 2.86 -1.97 -18.91
CA LYS A 191 4.29 -1.78 -19.20
C LYS A 191 5.13 -1.52 -17.95
N GLN A 192 4.53 -1.54 -16.76
CA GLN A 192 5.22 -1.26 -15.48
C GLN A 192 6.03 0.05 -15.55
N LYS A 193 5.47 1.09 -16.18
CA LYS A 193 6.15 2.37 -16.42
C LYS A 193 6.05 3.37 -15.25
N TYR A 194 5.50 2.94 -14.13
CA TYR A 194 5.34 3.73 -12.91
C TYR A 194 6.23 3.14 -11.83
#